data_AF-A0A822HAB5-F1
#
_entry.id   AF-A0A822HAB5-F1
#
_cell.length_a   1.000
_cell.length_b   1.000
_cell.length_c   1.000
_cell.angle_alpha   90.00
_cell.angle_beta   90.00
_cell.angle_gamma   90.00
#
_symmetry.space_group_name_H-M   'P 1'
#
loop_
_entity.id
_entity.type
_entity.pdbx_description
1 polymer ?
#
loop_
_entity_poly.entity_id
_entity_poly.type
_entity_poly.pdbx_seq_one_letter_code
_entity_poly.pdbx_strand_id
1 'polypeptide(L)'
;MGIVKSYGGLLVCRLFLGGFESGLFPGASFYLSSWYKRRELSWRVSILFSAAALAGAFGGVLAYGISKLGGVGGQEGWRWIFYLEGIATVIAGALAVFLLNDFPSDRPKFLTDSECKRVMARLQSDTGTGGEQHFSWKQVSAAFSTWKIHVWSL
;
A
#
# COMPACT_ATOMS: atom_id res chain seq x y z
N MET A 1 -1.03 -1.95 19.75
CA MET A 1 -0.55 -0.90 20.67
C MET A 1 -1.45 -0.69 21.89
N GLY A 2 -2.78 -0.57 21.71
CA GLY A 2 -3.71 -0.28 22.82
C GLY A 2 -3.81 -1.34 23.94
N ILE A 3 -3.45 -2.60 23.70
CA ILE A 3 -3.57 -3.70 24.69
C ILE A 3 -2.26 -3.92 25.48
N VAL A 4 -1.15 -3.38 24.99
CA VAL A 4 0.18 -3.69 25.53
C VAL A 4 0.36 -3.02 26.89
N LYS A 5 0.74 -3.82 27.90
CA LYS A 5 1.02 -3.35 29.27
C LYS A 5 2.51 -3.25 29.61
N SER A 6 3.39 -3.65 28.69
CA SER A 6 4.85 -3.69 28.87
C SER A 6 5.59 -2.93 27.77
N TYR A 7 6.64 -2.21 28.14
CA TYR A 7 7.49 -1.43 27.23
C TYR A 7 8.08 -2.29 26.09
N GLY A 8 8.51 -3.52 26.41
CA GLY A 8 9.05 -4.45 25.41
C GLY A 8 8.01 -4.84 24.36
N GLY A 9 6.76 -5.08 24.77
CA GLY A 9 5.68 -5.37 23.82
C GLY A 9 5.35 -4.19 22.91
N LEU A 10 5.53 -2.96 23.38
CA LEU A 10 5.28 -1.75 22.60
C LEU A 10 6.36 -1.60 21.52
N LEU A 11 7.61 -1.88 21.87
CA LEU A 11 8.72 -1.88 20.93
C LEU A 11 8.54 -2.93 19.84
N VAL A 12 8.20 -4.17 20.20
CA VAL A 12 7.97 -5.28 19.26
C VAL A 12 6.82 -4.95 18.31
N CYS A 13 5.68 -4.48 18.82
CA CYS A 13 4.58 -4.06 17.95
C CYS A 13 4.99 -2.94 16.99
N ARG A 14 5.92 -2.05 17.38
CA ARG A 14 6.34 -0.93 16.54
C ARG A 14 7.26 -1.38 15.42
N LEU A 15 8.13 -2.35 15.72
CA LEU A 15 8.99 -2.99 14.72
C LEU A 15 8.16 -3.72 13.67
N PHE A 16 7.17 -4.52 14.10
CA PHE A 16 6.29 -5.21 13.15
C PHE A 16 5.45 -4.23 12.33
N LEU A 17 4.87 -3.21 12.97
CA LEU A 17 4.08 -2.19 12.26
C LEU A 17 4.92 -1.49 11.18
N GLY A 18 6.12 -1.02 11.53
CA GLY A 18 7.03 -0.38 10.57
C GLY A 18 7.47 -1.34 9.46
N GLY A 19 7.71 -2.61 9.80
CA GLY A 19 8.01 -3.67 8.83
C GLY A 19 6.90 -3.83 7.79
N PHE A 20 5.65 -3.92 8.23
CA PHE A 20 4.50 -4.06 7.32
C PHE A 20 4.22 -2.79 6.52
N GLU A 21 4.33 -1.60 7.11
CA GLU A 21 4.11 -0.33 6.41
C GLU A 21 5.16 -0.07 5.33
N SER A 22 6.41 -0.53 5.53
CA SER A 22 7.50 -0.31 4.57
C SER A 22 7.23 -0.89 3.17
N GLY A 23 6.46 -1.98 3.09
CA GLY A 23 6.10 -2.64 1.83
C GLY A 23 4.90 -2.03 1.12
N LEU A 24 4.10 -1.21 1.81
CA LEU A 24 2.82 -0.72 1.28
C LEU A 24 3.01 0.22 0.09
N PHE A 25 3.93 1.17 0.21
CA PHE A 25 4.21 2.13 -0.85
C PHE A 25 4.82 1.52 -2.13
N PRO A 26 5.90 0.70 -2.05
CA PRO A 26 6.43 0.01 -3.23
C PRO A 26 5.46 -1.02 -3.79
N GLY A 27 4.69 -1.72 -2.94
CA GLY A 27 3.67 -2.68 -3.37
C GLY A 27 2.54 -2.02 -4.17
N ALA A 28 1.99 -0.90 -3.68
CA ALA A 28 0.97 -0.13 -4.40
C ALA A 28 1.51 0.43 -5.72
N SER A 29 2.77 0.90 -5.74
CA SER A 29 3.42 1.40 -6.95
C SER A 29 3.61 0.30 -8.00
N PHE A 30 4.00 -0.91 -7.58
CA PHE A 30 4.14 -2.07 -8.45
C PHE A 30 2.80 -2.57 -8.99
N TYR A 31 1.76 -2.57 -8.16
CA TYR A 31 0.41 -2.92 -8.60
C TYR A 31 -0.10 -1.93 -9.66
N LEU A 32 0.10 -0.63 -9.45
CA LEU A 32 -0.26 0.39 -10.43
C LEU A 32 0.54 0.28 -11.72
N SER A 33 1.82 -0.08 -11.68
CA SER A 33 2.64 -0.23 -12.89
C SER A 33 2.26 -1.45 -13.72
N SER A 34 1.67 -2.47 -13.09
CA SER A 34 1.18 -3.66 -13.79
C SER A 34 -0.15 -3.41 -14.53
N TRP A 35 -0.96 -2.45 -14.07
CA TRP A 35 -2.29 -2.16 -14.62
C TRP A 35 -2.37 -0.89 -15.48
N TYR A 36 -1.39 0.02 -15.41
CA TYR A 36 -1.46 1.33 -16.07
C TYR A 36 -0.20 1.70 -16.88
N LYS A 37 -0.41 2.50 -17.93
CA LYS A 37 0.66 3.04 -18.78
C LYS A 37 1.55 4.03 -18.04
N ARG A 38 2.82 4.15 -18.46
CA ARG A 38 3.81 5.08 -17.85
C ARG A 38 3.31 6.52 -17.74
N ARG A 39 2.60 7.03 -18.75
CA ARG A 39 2.07 8.41 -18.74
C ARG A 39 0.90 8.60 -17.76
N GLU A 40 0.11 7.56 -17.51
CA GLU A 40 -1.04 7.60 -16.59
C GLU A 40 -0.64 7.25 -15.15
N LEU A 41 0.46 6.50 -14.98
CA LEU A 41 1.00 6.09 -13.69
C LEU A 41 1.36 7.28 -12.81
N SER A 42 2.07 8.28 -13.37
CA SER A 42 2.51 9.45 -12.60
C SER A 42 1.34 10.20 -11.98
N TRP A 43 0.23 10.38 -12.71
CA TRP A 43 -0.96 11.05 -12.21
C TRP A 43 -1.61 10.26 -11.04
N ARG A 44 -1.70 8.94 -11.17
CA ARG A 44 -2.28 8.07 -10.12
C ARG A 44 -1.42 8.03 -8.86
N VAL A 45 -0.11 7.99 -9.01
CA VAL A 45 0.84 8.06 -7.89
C VAL A 45 0.75 9.42 -7.19
N SER A 46 0.60 10.51 -7.93
CA SER A 46 0.39 11.84 -7.33
C SER A 46 -0.90 11.92 -6.50
N ILE A 47 -1.99 11.27 -6.94
CA ILE A 47 -3.23 11.17 -6.16
C ILE A 47 -3.00 10.39 -4.87
N LEU A 48 -2.27 9.26 -4.91
CA LEU A 48 -1.94 8.50 -3.70
C LEU A 48 -1.12 9.33 -2.69
N PHE A 49 -0.12 10.07 -3.17
CA PHE A 49 0.67 10.98 -2.33
C PHE A 49 -0.18 12.11 -1.74
N SER A 50 -1.07 12.68 -2.55
CA SER A 50 -1.97 13.76 -2.10
C SER A 50 -2.95 13.26 -1.04
N ALA A 51 -3.48 12.05 -1.21
CA ALA A 51 -4.33 11.39 -0.22
C ALA A 51 -3.57 11.09 1.07
N ALA A 52 -2.32 10.63 0.99
CA ALA A 52 -1.46 10.42 2.17
C ALA A 52 -1.18 11.73 2.91
N ALA A 53 -0.89 12.82 2.19
CA ALA A 53 -0.68 14.14 2.78
C ALA A 53 -1.95 14.67 3.47
N LEU A 54 -3.12 14.50 2.83
CA LEU A 54 -4.41 14.85 3.42
C LEU A 54 -4.69 14.02 4.68
N ALA A 55 -4.47 12.69 4.62
CA ALA A 55 -4.64 11.82 5.78
C ALA A 55 -3.75 12.26 6.95
N GLY A 56 -2.50 12.64 6.69
CA GLY A 56 -1.60 13.20 7.70
C GLY A 56 -2.11 14.52 8.29
N ALA A 57 -2.63 15.42 7.45
CA ALA A 57 -3.17 16.72 7.89
C ALA A 57 -4.43 16.56 8.78
N PHE A 58 -5.32 15.61 8.44
CA PHE A 58 -6.54 15.36 9.21
C PHE A 58 -6.34 14.41 10.39
N GLY A 59 -5.29 13.58 10.39
CA GLY A 59 -5.02 12.60 11.45
C GLY A 59 -4.87 13.24 12.84
N GLY A 60 -4.23 14.41 12.93
CA GLY A 60 -4.10 15.15 14.19
C GLY A 60 -5.43 15.68 14.73
N VAL A 61 -6.31 16.16 13.84
CA VAL A 61 -7.66 16.65 14.22
C VAL A 61 -8.54 15.48 14.66
N LEU A 62 -8.48 14.35 13.95
CA LEU A 62 -9.18 13.13 14.31
C LEU A 62 -8.69 12.60 15.67
N ALA A 63 -7.38 12.59 15.91
CA ALA A 63 -6.77 12.21 17.18
C ALA A 63 -7.24 13.11 18.33
N TYR A 64 -7.34 14.42 18.12
CA TYR A 64 -7.89 15.36 19.10
C TYR A 64 -9.35 15.05 19.45
N GLY A 65 -10.18 14.77 18.44
CA GLY A 65 -11.58 14.37 18.64
C GLY A 65 -11.72 13.06 19.41
N ILE A 66 -10.90 12.06 19.09
CA ILE A 66 -10.91 10.75 19.76
C ILE A 66 -10.34 10.84 21.19
N SER A 67 -9.37 11.73 21.43
CA SER A 67 -8.81 11.95 22.77
C SER A 67 -9.86 12.42 23.79
N LYS A 68 -10.92 13.10 23.34
CA LYS A 68 -12.07 13.49 24.17
C LYS A 68 -12.95 12.31 24.63
N LEU A 69 -12.78 11.11 24.06
CA LEU A 69 -13.41 9.86 24.54
C LEU A 69 -12.65 9.23 25.73
N GLY A 70 -11.60 9.89 26.24
CA GLY A 70 -10.91 9.47 27.45
C GLY A 70 -11.87 9.30 28.63
N GLY A 71 -11.94 8.08 29.19
CA GLY A 71 -12.87 7.72 30.26
C GLY A 71 -13.94 6.70 29.85
N VAL A 72 -14.23 6.56 28.55
CA VAL A 72 -15.11 5.48 28.06
C VAL A 72 -14.37 4.14 28.15
N GLY A 73 -14.84 3.24 29.02
CA GLY A 73 -14.24 1.91 29.23
C GLY A 73 -13.01 1.88 30.15
N GLY A 74 -12.70 2.96 30.88
CA GLY A 74 -11.58 3.00 31.84
C GLY A 74 -10.19 2.97 31.20
N GLN A 75 -10.08 3.34 29.93
CA GLN A 75 -8.84 3.38 29.16
C GLN A 75 -8.46 4.80 28.76
N GLU A 76 -7.17 5.05 28.58
CA GLU A 76 -6.68 6.35 28.12
C GLU A 76 -7.07 6.63 26.66
N GLY A 77 -7.41 7.89 26.35
CA GLY A 77 -7.91 8.30 25.02
C GLY A 77 -6.99 7.96 23.85
N TRP A 78 -5.66 7.91 24.07
CA TRP A 78 -4.71 7.54 23.02
C TRP A 78 -4.82 6.06 22.61
N ARG A 79 -5.28 5.17 23.50
CA ARG A 79 -5.45 3.74 23.18
C ARG A 79 -6.61 3.53 22.20
N TRP A 80 -7.65 4.35 22.31
CA TRP A 80 -8.81 4.33 21.42
C TRP A 80 -8.45 4.69 19.97
N ILE A 81 -7.49 5.58 19.76
CA ILE A 81 -6.98 5.92 18.42
C ILE A 81 -6.43 4.65 17.75
N PHE A 82 -5.54 3.93 18.44
CA PHE A 82 -4.96 2.69 17.91
C PHE A 82 -6.00 1.57 17.69
N TYR A 83 -7.06 1.52 18.48
CA TYR A 83 -8.14 0.55 18.26
C TYR A 83 -8.95 0.87 17.01
N LEU A 84 -9.40 2.11 16.88
CA LEU A 84 -10.22 2.53 15.73
C LEU A 84 -9.44 2.49 14.43
N GLU A 85 -8.22 3.01 14.43
CA GLU A 85 -7.34 3.02 13.26
C GLU A 85 -6.86 1.60 12.90
N GLY A 86 -6.55 0.77 13.89
CA GLY A 86 -6.19 -0.64 13.68
C GLY A 86 -7.34 -1.46 13.09
N ILE A 87 -8.58 -1.27 13.54
CA ILE A 87 -9.74 -1.96 12.98
C ILE A 87 -10.02 -1.47 11.55
N ALA A 88 -9.99 -0.15 11.33
CA ALA A 88 -10.21 0.42 10.00
C ALA A 88 -9.19 -0.08 8.97
N THR A 89 -7.91 -0.19 9.34
CA THR A 89 -6.85 -0.72 8.48
C THR A 89 -7.03 -2.21 8.17
N VAL A 90 -7.43 -3.03 9.16
CA VAL A 90 -7.74 -4.45 8.93
C VAL A 90 -8.93 -4.64 7.99
N ILE A 91 -10.00 -3.86 8.17
CA ILE A 91 -11.16 -3.89 7.26
C ILE A 91 -10.76 -3.46 5.85
N ALA A 92 -10.00 -2.37 5.73
CA ALA A 92 -9.50 -1.89 4.43
C ALA A 92 -8.61 -2.94 3.75
N GLY A 93 -7.74 -3.63 4.50
CA GLY A 93 -6.92 -4.73 3.99
C GLY A 93 -7.75 -5.93 3.54
N ALA A 94 -8.77 -6.33 4.31
CA ALA A 94 -9.69 -7.39 3.91
C ALA A 94 -10.46 -7.03 2.64
N LEU A 95 -10.98 -5.81 2.55
CA LEU A 95 -11.63 -5.31 1.33
C LEU A 95 -10.68 -5.23 0.15
N ALA A 96 -9.42 -4.86 0.37
CA ALA A 96 -8.40 -4.81 -0.67
C ALA A 96 -8.20 -6.19 -1.31
N VAL A 97 -8.23 -7.28 -0.54
CA VAL A 97 -8.14 -8.67 -1.08
C VAL A 97 -9.32 -9.00 -1.99
N PHE A 98 -10.51 -8.46 -1.72
CA PHE A 98 -11.68 -8.70 -2.56
C PHE A 98 -11.79 -7.75 -3.76
N LEU A 99 -11.24 -6.53 -3.64
CA LEU A 99 -11.35 -5.47 -4.65
C LEU A 99 -10.16 -5.42 -5.62
N LEU A 100 -8.93 -5.69 -5.15
CA LEU A 100 -7.79 -5.87 -6.04
C LEU A 100 -7.90 -7.23 -6.70
N ASN A 101 -7.91 -7.25 -8.04
CA ASN A 101 -7.77 -8.49 -8.81
C ASN A 101 -6.27 -8.69 -9.08
N ASP A 102 -5.77 -9.89 -8.80
CA ASP A 102 -4.34 -10.19 -8.68
C ASP A 102 -3.51 -9.74 -9.89
N PHE A 103 -3.97 -10.00 -11.12
CA PHE A 103 -3.27 -9.57 -12.33
C PHE A 103 -4.26 -9.36 -13.49
N PRO A 104 -3.94 -8.50 -14.48
CA PRO A 104 -4.71 -8.45 -15.73
C PRO A 104 -4.65 -9.77 -16.51
N SER A 105 -3.75 -10.68 -16.16
CA SER A 105 -3.62 -12.03 -16.72
C SER A 105 -4.64 -13.02 -16.15
N ASP A 106 -5.15 -12.79 -14.94
CA ASP A 106 -6.24 -13.58 -14.35
C ASP A 106 -7.56 -12.88 -14.64
N ARG A 107 -8.57 -13.65 -15.06
CA ARG A 107 -9.88 -13.13 -15.49
C ARG A 107 -10.42 -12.10 -14.49
N PRO A 108 -10.45 -10.81 -14.83
CA PRO A 108 -11.07 -9.83 -13.96
C PRO A 108 -12.57 -10.13 -13.97
N LYS A 109 -13.20 -10.27 -12.79
CA LYS A 109 -14.66 -10.47 -12.69
C LYS A 109 -15.49 -9.35 -13.34
N PHE A 110 -14.84 -8.25 -13.75
CA PHE A 110 -15.45 -7.04 -14.27
C PHE A 110 -15.19 -6.79 -15.76
N LEU A 111 -14.29 -7.53 -16.43
CA LEU A 111 -13.94 -7.30 -17.84
C LEU A 111 -14.21 -8.53 -18.68
N THR A 112 -14.83 -8.32 -19.85
CA THR A 112 -15.04 -9.39 -20.84
C THR A 112 -13.69 -9.82 -21.43
N ASP A 113 -13.52 -11.09 -21.83
CA ASP A 113 -12.27 -11.63 -22.39
C ASP A 113 -11.72 -10.78 -23.57
N SER A 114 -12.60 -10.10 -24.31
CA SER A 114 -12.27 -9.17 -25.39
C SER A 114 -11.68 -7.84 -24.90
N GLU A 115 -12.15 -7.31 -23.78
CA GLU A 115 -11.67 -6.06 -23.19
C GLU A 115 -10.32 -6.27 -22.48
N CYS A 116 -10.16 -7.40 -21.81
CA CYS A 116 -8.89 -7.81 -21.21
C CYS A 116 -7.77 -7.89 -22.28
N LYS A 117 -8.02 -8.57 -23.41
CA LYS A 117 -7.09 -8.61 -24.54
C LYS A 117 -6.75 -7.22 -25.09
N ARG A 118 -7.72 -6.30 -25.13
CA ARG A 118 -7.50 -4.92 -25.58
C ARG A 118 -6.64 -4.13 -24.60
N VAL A 119 -6.83 -4.32 -23.29
CA VAL A 119 -6.00 -3.71 -22.24
C VAL A 119 -4.58 -4.26 -22.28
N MET A 120 -4.40 -5.58 -22.37
CA MET A 120 -3.08 -6.22 -22.50
C MET A 120 -2.34 -5.76 -23.76
N ALA A 121 -3.00 -5.74 -24.93
CA ALA A 121 -2.40 -5.26 -26.18
C ALA A 121 -2.01 -3.77 -26.09
N ARG A 122 -2.79 -2.97 -25.36
CA ARG A 122 -2.51 -1.54 -25.13
C ARG A 122 -1.35 -1.32 -24.14
N LEU A 123 -1.17 -2.21 -23.16
CA LEU A 123 -0.04 -2.22 -22.22
C LEU A 123 1.26 -2.72 -22.87
N GLN A 124 1.18 -3.76 -23.71
CA GLN A 124 2.32 -4.31 -24.46
C GLN A 124 2.85 -3.34 -25.52
N SER A 125 2.00 -2.52 -26.13
CA SER A 125 2.43 -1.50 -27.09
C SER A 125 3.13 -0.29 -26.45
N ASP A 126 2.84 0.01 -25.18
CA ASP A 126 3.48 1.10 -24.41
C ASP A 126 4.76 0.64 -23.69
N THR A 127 4.76 -0.61 -23.24
CA THR A 127 5.89 -1.26 -22.57
C THR A 127 6.71 -1.97 -23.64
N GLY A 128 7.48 -1.22 -24.42
CA GLY A 128 8.42 -1.80 -25.38
C GLY A 128 9.21 -2.92 -24.71
N THR A 129 9.14 -4.14 -25.26
CA THR A 129 9.54 -5.44 -24.69
C THR A 129 8.53 -6.09 -23.72
N GLY A 130 7.44 -6.58 -24.31
CA GLY A 130 6.61 -7.63 -23.71
C GLY A 130 7.37 -8.96 -23.69
N GLY A 131 7.95 -9.29 -22.55
CA GLY A 131 8.27 -10.65 -22.16
C GLY A 131 7.61 -10.90 -20.81
N GLU A 132 6.92 -12.02 -20.66
CA GLU A 132 6.30 -12.46 -19.40
C GLU A 132 7.27 -12.21 -18.24
N GLN A 133 6.95 -11.25 -17.36
CA GLN A 133 7.77 -10.98 -16.18
C GLN A 133 7.44 -12.02 -15.13
N HIS A 134 7.98 -13.23 -15.29
CA HIS A 134 8.07 -14.18 -14.21
C HIS A 134 8.92 -13.57 -13.10
N PHE A 135 8.33 -13.41 -11.92
CA PHE A 135 9.02 -12.93 -10.72
C PHE A 135 10.25 -13.81 -10.45
N SER A 136 11.44 -13.25 -10.64
CA SER A 136 12.70 -13.96 -10.45
C SER A 136 13.48 -13.36 -9.30
N TRP A 137 13.76 -14.18 -8.28
CA TRP A 137 14.63 -13.80 -7.15
C TRP A 137 16.02 -13.32 -7.57
N LYS A 138 16.50 -13.73 -8.76
CA LYS A 138 17.74 -13.21 -9.35
C LYS A 138 17.64 -11.73 -9.75
N GLN A 139 16.48 -11.26 -10.19
CA GLN A 139 16.26 -9.85 -10.52
C GLN A 139 16.20 -8.98 -9.27
N VAL A 140 15.62 -9.49 -8.18
CA VAL A 140 15.64 -8.81 -6.87
C VAL A 140 17.08 -8.65 -6.38
N SER A 141 17.87 -9.73 -6.39
CA SER A 141 19.28 -9.67 -5.99
C SER A 141 20.14 -8.77 -6.89
N ALA A 142 19.88 -8.76 -8.20
CA ALA A 142 20.56 -7.87 -9.14
C ALA A 142 20.18 -6.39 -8.93
N ALA A 143 18.92 -6.09 -8.61
CA ALA A 143 18.48 -4.74 -8.28
C ALA A 143 19.24 -4.19 -7.05
N PHE A 144 19.39 -4.98 -5.99
CA PHE A 144 20.18 -4.60 -4.82
C PHE A 144 21.68 -4.40 -5.10
N SER A 145 22.22 -5.05 -6.13
CA SER A 145 23.65 -4.92 -6.52
C SER A 145 23.88 -3.84 -7.59
N THR A 146 22.83 -3.16 -8.06
CA THR A 146 22.96 -2.19 -9.15
C THR A 146 23.35 -0.82 -8.60
N TRP A 147 24.64 -0.48 -8.72
CA TRP A 147 25.22 0.83 -8.38
C TRP A 147 24.40 2.05 -8.88
N LYS A 148 23.75 1.96 -10.05
CA LYS A 148 22.94 3.05 -10.61
C LYS A 148 21.76 3.47 -9.72
N ILE A 149 21.22 2.57 -8.88
CA ILE A 149 20.12 2.89 -7.97
C ILE A 149 20.61 3.80 -6.84
N HIS A 150 21.84 3.58 -6.35
CA HIS A 150 22.45 4.40 -5.30
C HIS A 150 22.79 5.82 -5.76
N VAL A 151 23.11 6.00 -7.05
CA VAL A 151 23.45 7.31 -7.61
C VAL A 151 22.20 8.17 -7.88
N TRP A 152 21.06 7.56 -8.17
CA TRP A 152 19.80 8.26 -8.44
C TRP A 152 18.90 8.41 -7.20
N SER A 153 19.28 7.84 -6.05
CA SER A 153 18.55 7.97 -4.78
C SER A 153 19.14 9.04 -3.85
N LEU A 154 20.09 9.85 -4.32
CA LEU A 154 20.63 11.03 -3.64
C LEU A 154 20.09 12.30 -4.32
#